data_AF-A0A961VB88-F1
#
_entry.id   AF-A0A961VB88-F1
#
_cell.length_a   1.000
_cell.length_b   1.000
_cell.length_c   1.000
_cell.angle_alpha   90.00
_cell.angle_beta   90.00
_cell.angle_gamma   90.00
#
_symmetry.space_group_name_H-M   'P 1'
#
loop_
_entity.id
_entity.type
_entity.pdbx_description
1 polymer ?
#
loop_
_entity_poly.entity_id
_entity_poly.type
_entity_poly.pdbx_seq_one_letter_code
_entity_poly.pdbx_strand_id
1 'polypeptide(L)' 'MSLLQLAGIEKSFGAVDVLHGVDMTVEAGEVVGLVGDNGAGKSTLMKAITGIYRA' A
#
# COMPACT_ATOMS: atom_id res chain seq x y z
N MET A 1 -2.72 -11.67 15.83
CA MET A 1 -1.33 -11.64 15.30
C MET A 1 -1.52 -11.19 13.88
N SER A 2 -1.01 -10.01 13.55
CA SER A 2 -1.19 -9.42 12.23
C SER A 2 -0.64 -10.36 11.16
N LEU A 3 -1.46 -10.61 10.12
CA LEU A 3 -1.04 -11.37 8.95
C LEU A 3 -0.16 -10.50 8.03
N LEU A 4 -0.49 -9.21 7.95
CA LEU A 4 0.21 -8.23 7.14
C LEU A 4 0.32 -6.91 7.93
N GLN A 5 1.51 -6.32 7.93
CA GLN A 5 1.77 -5.00 8.49
C GLN A 5 2.54 -4.15 7.48
N LEU A 6 2.04 -2.95 7.22
CA LEU A 6 2.67 -1.88 6.47
C LEU A 6 3.00 -0.77 7.47
N ALA A 7 4.23 -0.28 7.42
CA ALA A 7 4.70 0.81 8.26
C ALA A 7 5.42 1.83 7.38
N GLY A 8 4.90 3.05 7.33
CA GLY A 8 5.50 4.17 6.61
C GLY A 8 5.77 3.90 5.13
N ILE A 9 4.88 3.18 4.43
CA ILE A 9 5.13 2.83 3.03
C ILE A 9 5.02 4.07 2.15
N GLU A 10 6.14 4.44 1.55
CA GLU A 10 6.27 5.52 0.59
C GLU A 10 6.57 4.97 -0.80
N LYS A 11 6.20 5.71 -1.85
CA LYS A 11 6.58 5.36 -3.21
C LYS A 11 6.47 6.56 -4.14
N SER A 12 7.54 6.80 -4.88
CA SER A 12 7.58 7.83 -5.93
C SER A 12 7.98 7.24 -7.28
N PHE A 13 7.51 7.87 -8.35
CA PHE A 13 7.94 7.61 -9.72
C PHE A 13 8.46 8.92 -10.33
N GLY A 14 9.78 9.05 -10.41
CA GLY A 14 10.40 10.32 -10.80
C GLY A 14 10.05 11.42 -9.80
N ALA A 15 9.47 12.52 -10.29
CA ALA A 15 9.08 13.67 -9.48
C ALA A 15 7.69 13.55 -8.83
N VAL A 16 6.99 12.42 -9.01
CA VAL A 16 5.63 12.22 -8.50
C VAL A 16 5.66 11.28 -7.31
N ASP A 17 5.33 11.80 -6.14
CA ASP A 17 5.06 11.01 -4.95
C ASP A 17 3.64 10.42 -5.03
N VAL A 18 3.53 9.10 -4.89
CA VAL A 18 2.26 8.34 -5.08
C VAL A 18 1.75 7.74 -3.77
N LEU A 19 2.65 7.24 -2.91
CA LEU A 19 2.31 6.80 -1.56
C LEU A 19 3.03 7.70 -0.55
N HIS A 20 2.32 8.14 0.47
CA HIS A 20 2.80 9.10 1.45
C HIS A 20 2.69 8.50 2.86
N GLY A 21 3.70 7.72 3.27
CA GLY A 21 3.80 7.15 4.62
C GLY A 21 2.60 6.30 5.02
N VAL A 22 2.23 5.31 4.20
CA VAL A 22 1.04 4.48 4.44
C VAL A 22 1.28 3.45 5.54
N ASP A 23 0.49 3.54 6.61
CA ASP A 23 0.41 2.55 7.70
C ASP A 23 -0.88 1.72 7.57
N MET A 24 -0.76 0.40 7.67
CA MET A 24 -1.90 -0.52 7.63
C MET A 24 -1.58 -1.82 8.35
N THR A 25 -2.56 -2.39 9.03
CA THR A 25 -2.46 -3.74 9.60
C THR A 25 -3.67 -4.54 9.13
N VAL A 26 -3.45 -5.79 8.74
CA VAL A 26 -4.52 -6.74 8.38
C VAL A 26 -4.36 -7.98 9.25
N GLU A 27 -5.41 -8.35 9.95
CA GLU A 27 -5.41 -9.54 10.81
C GLU A 27 -5.77 -10.81 10.00
N ALA A 28 -5.40 -11.97 10.53
CA ALA A 28 -5.72 -13.25 9.89
C ALA A 28 -7.25 -13.46 9.82
N GLY A 29 -7.76 -13.73 8.61
CA GLY A 29 -9.19 -13.93 8.36
C GLY A 29 -9.97 -12.66 8.02
N GLU A 30 -9.33 -11.49 8.02
CA GLU A 30 -9.94 -10.22 7.64
C GLU A 30 -10.04 -10.07 6.11
N VAL A 31 -11.14 -9.48 5.64
CA VAL A 31 -11.33 -9.10 4.23
C VAL A 31 -11.36 -7.58 4.14
N VAL A 32 -10.30 -7.01 3.58
CA VAL A 32 -10.12 -5.55 3.46
C VAL A 32 -10.31 -5.10 2.02
N GLY A 33 -11.15 -4.08 1.81
CA GLY A 33 -11.31 -3.41 0.51
C GLY A 33 -10.51 -2.11 0.45
N LEU A 34 -9.63 -1.97 -0.54
CA LEU A 34 -8.91 -0.72 -0.81
C LEU A 34 -9.67 0.12 -1.84
N VAL A 35 -10.27 1.23 -1.39
CA VAL A 35 -11.14 2.09 -2.22
C VAL A 35 -10.59 3.51 -2.29
N GLY A 36 -10.87 4.22 -3.38
CA GLY A 36 -10.43 5.58 -3.64
C GLY A 36 -10.48 5.89 -5.14
N ASP A 37 -10.26 7.14 -5.52
CA ASP A 37 -10.33 7.59 -6.91
C ASP A 37 -9.20 7.05 -7.80
N ASN A 38 -9.36 7.17 -9.11
CA ASN A 38 -8.30 6.87 -10.06
C ASN A 38 -7.09 7.77 -9.79
N GLY A 39 -5.91 7.16 -9.67
CA GLY A 39 -4.67 7.87 -9.32
C GLY A 39 -4.36 7.93 -7.82
N ALA A 40 -5.26 7.52 -6.92
CA ALA A 40 -5.05 7.55 -5.46
C ALA A 40 -4.00 6.55 -4.91
N GLY A 41 -3.15 5.94 -5.76
CA GLY A 41 -2.09 5.05 -5.32
C GLY A 41 -2.50 3.59 -5.03
N LYS A 42 -3.78 3.21 -5.19
CA LYS A 42 -4.28 1.85 -4.87
C LYS A 42 -3.47 0.71 -5.50
N SER A 43 -3.34 0.71 -6.83
CA SER A 43 -2.57 -0.32 -7.54
C SER A 43 -1.07 -0.25 -7.22
N THR A 44 -0.55 0.93 -6.88
CA THR A 44 0.84 1.11 -6.45
C THR A 44 1.07 0.44 -5.09
N LEU A 45 0.17 0.67 -4.12
CA LEU A 45 0.22 0.02 -2.82
C LEU A 45 0.13 -1.50 -2.94
N MET A 46 -0.81 -2.01 -3.76
CA MET A 46 -0.94 -3.45 -4.00
C MET A 46 0.33 -4.05 -4.61
N LYS A 47 0.98 -3.35 -5.55
CA LYS A 47 2.25 -3.79 -6.14
C LYS A 47 3.43 -3.71 -5.17
N ALA A 48 3.40 -2.78 -4.21
CA ALA A 48 4.38 -2.76 -3.13
C ALA A 48 4.20 -3.96 -2.19
N ILE A 49 2.96 -4.24 -1.78
CA ILE A 49 2.60 -5.40 -0.93
C ILE A 49 3.03 -6.72 -1.58
N THR A 50 2.78 -6.89 -2.89
CA THR A 50 3.12 -8.12 -3.61
C THR A 50 4.59 -8.22 -4.05
N GLY A 51 5.42 -7.22 -3.71
CA GLY A 51 6.85 -7.21 -4.03
C GLY A 51 7.18 -6.90 -5.49
N ILE A 52 6.20 -6.49 -6.31
CA ILE A 52 6.44 -6.04 -7.70
C ILE A 52 7.19 -4.71 -7.70
N TYR A 53 6.85 -3.82 -6.77
CA TYR A 53 7.60 -2.59 -6.53
C TYR A 53 8.28 -2.66 -5.18
N ARG A 54 9.52 -2.17 -5.14
CA ARG A 54 10.16 -1.83 -3.87
C ARG A 54 9.45 -0.60 -3.30
N ALA A 55 8.94 -0.73 -2.09
CA ALA A 55 8.59 0.40 -1.23
C ALA A 55 9.86 1.22 -1.00
#